data_AF-A0A2T8TET8-F1
#
_entry.id   AF-A0A2T8TET8-F1
#
_cell.length_a   1.000
_cell.length_b   1.000
_cell.length_c   1.000
_cell.angle_alpha   90.00
_cell.angle_beta   90.00
_cell.angle_gamma   90.00
#
_symmetry.space_group_name_H-M   'P 1'
#
loop_
_entity.id
_entity.type
_entity.pdbx_description
1 polymer ?
#
loop_
_entity_poly.entity_id
_entity_poly.type
_entity_poly.pdbx_seq_one_letter_code
_entity_poly.pdbx_strand_id
1 'polypeptide(L)'
;MDAIFLKLDNIKGESQVEGFEDQIEIMSYSHNVAMQVNNDVSLTERTSGRAHVGEMSLTKFVDLATPVLNEYCCSGRLIRTAVLTLCRNDGGKMRSLIVYTLTNALISQLSVSGGAGGKPVETMSLNFTKIEWQITAEKSDGAQQESRTSVWDLAMDQIGK
;
A
#
# COMPACT_ATOMS: atom_id res chain seq x y z
N MET A 1 -6.94 10.38 10.09
CA MET A 1 -6.19 9.97 8.88
C MET A 1 -6.94 10.60 7.77
N ASP A 2 -6.26 11.48 7.06
CA ASP A 2 -6.96 12.60 6.43
C ASP A 2 -6.78 12.56 4.92
N ALA A 3 -5.75 11.85 4.43
CA ALA A 3 -5.56 11.52 3.03
C ALA A 3 -4.70 10.27 2.88
N ILE A 4 -4.84 9.58 1.75
CA ILE A 4 -4.03 8.42 1.38
C ILE A 4 -3.57 8.64 -0.06
N PHE A 5 -2.27 8.52 -0.29
CA PHE A 5 -1.66 8.73 -1.60
C PHE A 5 -0.90 7.48 -2.04
N LEU A 6 -1.03 7.14 -3.30
CA LEU A 6 -0.29 6.07 -3.94
C LEU A 6 0.60 6.65 -5.03
N LYS A 7 1.91 6.45 -4.88
CA LYS A 7 2.89 6.70 -5.92
C LYS A 7 3.25 5.39 -6.60
N LEU A 8 3.18 5.37 -7.92
CA LEU A 8 3.58 4.23 -8.75
C LEU A 8 4.65 4.70 -9.74
N ASP A 9 5.70 3.91 -9.92
CA ASP A 9 6.74 4.24 -10.89
C ASP A 9 6.17 4.34 -12.32
N ASN A 10 6.39 5.48 -12.96
CA ASN A 10 5.95 5.80 -14.33
C ASN A 10 4.42 5.86 -14.54
N ILE A 11 3.62 5.95 -13.47
CA ILE A 11 2.17 6.16 -13.56
C ILE A 11 1.83 7.39 -12.72
N LYS A 12 1.25 8.41 -13.37
CA LYS A 12 0.83 9.65 -12.72
C LYS A 12 -0.66 9.61 -12.43
N GLY A 13 -1.04 10.02 -11.22
CA GLY A 13 -2.40 10.37 -10.84
C GLY A 13 -2.68 11.87 -11.04
N GLU A 14 -3.72 12.35 -10.36
CA GLU A 14 -4.24 13.72 -10.51
C GLU A 14 -4.03 14.61 -9.27
N SER A 15 -3.40 14.10 -8.22
CA SER A 15 -3.30 14.87 -6.97
C SER A 15 -2.49 16.16 -7.16
N GLN A 16 -2.98 17.22 -6.53
CA GLN A 16 -2.36 18.55 -6.51
C GLN A 16 -1.88 18.94 -5.10
N VAL A 17 -1.92 18.00 -4.15
CA VAL A 17 -1.55 18.26 -2.76
C VAL A 17 -0.04 18.45 -2.65
N GLU A 18 0.39 19.51 -1.95
CA GLU A 18 1.81 19.82 -1.74
C GLU A 18 2.55 18.61 -1.13
N GLY A 19 3.60 18.14 -1.82
CA GLY A 19 4.38 16.96 -1.43
C GLY A 19 3.81 15.61 -1.90
N PHE A 20 2.64 15.60 -2.51
CA PHE A 20 1.97 14.43 -3.07
C PHE A 20 1.48 14.66 -4.51
N GLU A 21 2.08 15.62 -5.23
CA GLU A 21 1.72 15.95 -6.59
C GLU A 21 1.91 14.77 -7.55
N ASP A 22 1.04 14.67 -8.55
CA ASP A 22 1.00 13.58 -9.54
C ASP A 22 0.80 12.18 -8.93
N GLN A 23 0.51 12.06 -7.63
CA GLN A 23 0.15 10.79 -7.00
C GLN A 23 -1.33 10.49 -7.18
N ILE A 24 -1.68 9.22 -7.00
CA ILE A 24 -3.05 8.74 -7.06
C ILE A 24 -3.68 8.88 -5.67
N GLU A 25 -4.85 9.51 -5.60
CA GLU A 25 -5.62 9.62 -4.35
C GLU A 25 -6.39 8.32 -4.10
N ILE A 26 -6.22 7.78 -2.90
CA ILE A 26 -6.83 6.51 -2.49
C ILE A 26 -7.92 6.79 -1.45
N MET A 27 -9.08 6.17 -1.67
CA MET A 27 -10.23 6.27 -0.77
C MET A 27 -10.14 5.28 0.39
N SER A 28 -9.69 4.05 0.12
CA SER A 28 -9.53 3.01 1.13
C SER A 28 -8.44 2.03 0.73
N TYR A 29 -7.88 1.36 1.73
CA TYR A 29 -6.85 0.35 1.57
C TYR A 29 -7.07 -0.79 2.55
N SER A 30 -6.55 -1.97 2.23
CA SER A 30 -6.41 -3.08 3.17
C SER A 30 -5.21 -3.94 2.81
N HIS A 31 -4.55 -4.48 3.84
CA HIS A 31 -3.41 -5.37 3.74
C HIS A 31 -3.37 -6.25 4.99
N ASN A 32 -2.93 -7.50 4.85
CA ASN A 32 -2.85 -8.44 5.95
C ASN A 32 -1.51 -9.20 5.96
N VAL A 33 -1.04 -9.49 7.17
CA VAL A 33 0.04 -10.45 7.41
C VAL A 33 -0.50 -11.49 8.38
N ALA A 34 -0.45 -12.76 8.01
CA ALA A 34 -1.01 -13.85 8.79
C ALA A 34 -0.03 -15.01 8.89
N MET A 35 0.33 -15.40 10.12
CA MET A 35 1.05 -16.65 10.35
C MET A 35 0.05 -17.79 10.46
N GLN A 36 0.39 -18.94 9.88
CA GLN A 36 -0.35 -20.16 10.11
C GLN A 36 -0.02 -20.69 11.52
N VAL A 37 -0.97 -20.52 12.44
CA VAL A 37 -0.81 -20.87 13.85
C VAL A 37 -1.70 -22.06 14.19
N ASN A 38 -1.12 -23.04 14.88
CA ASN A 38 -1.82 -24.18 15.46
C ASN A 38 -1.98 -23.98 16.99
N ASN A 39 -2.98 -24.64 17.57
CA ASN A 39 -3.21 -24.63 19.02
C ASN A 39 -3.35 -26.07 19.58
N ASP A 40 -2.85 -27.05 18.84
CA ASP A 40 -2.84 -28.43 19.28
C ASP A 40 -1.79 -28.61 20.37
N VAL A 41 -2.23 -29.00 21.56
CA VAL A 41 -1.40 -29.19 22.75
C VAL A 41 -0.37 -30.32 22.60
N SER A 42 -0.55 -31.20 21.62
CA SER A 42 0.39 -32.28 21.32
C SER A 42 1.60 -31.82 20.49
N LEU A 43 1.55 -30.62 19.91
CA LEU A 43 2.64 -30.06 19.11
C LEU A 43 3.57 -29.21 19.99
N THR A 44 4.87 -29.35 19.76
CA THR A 44 5.90 -28.55 20.45
C THR A 44 6.01 -27.14 19.88
N GLU A 45 5.68 -26.94 18.60
CA GLU A 45 5.75 -25.66 17.90
C GLU A 45 4.37 -25.17 17.51
N ARG A 46 4.12 -23.87 17.73
CA ARG A 46 2.82 -23.23 17.48
C ARG A 46 2.62 -22.79 16.03
N THR A 47 3.66 -22.78 15.22
CA THR A 47 3.59 -22.29 13.83
C THR A 47 3.74 -23.46 12.86
N SER A 48 2.94 -23.47 11.80
CA SER A 48 3.05 -24.44 10.72
C SER A 48 3.25 -23.73 9.38
N GLY A 49 4.46 -23.74 8.82
CA GLY A 49 4.73 -23.11 7.53
C GLY A 49 5.23 -21.66 7.64
N ARG A 50 4.98 -20.87 6.59
CA ARG A 50 5.49 -19.49 6.43
C ARG A 50 4.38 -18.47 6.61
N ALA A 51 4.74 -17.23 6.92
CA ALA A 51 3.77 -16.15 6.98
C ALA A 51 3.17 -15.89 5.59
N HIS A 52 1.85 -15.78 5.52
CA HIS A 52 1.16 -15.25 4.36
C HIS A 52 1.11 -13.73 4.44
N VAL A 53 1.78 -13.05 3.52
CA VAL A 53 1.72 -11.61 3.32
C VAL A 53 0.76 -11.35 2.16
N GLY A 54 -0.42 -10.83 2.45
CA GLY A 54 -1.46 -10.60 1.45
C GLY A 54 -1.19 -9.37 0.59
N GLU A 55 -1.86 -9.31 -0.56
CA GLU A 55 -1.78 -8.19 -1.49
C GLU A 55 -2.27 -6.88 -0.85
N MET A 56 -1.87 -5.75 -1.43
CA MET A 56 -2.42 -4.45 -1.06
C MET A 56 -3.66 -4.18 -1.89
N SER A 57 -4.84 -4.24 -1.26
CA SER A 57 -6.11 -3.90 -1.91
C SER A 57 -6.40 -2.42 -1.74
N LEU A 58 -6.78 -1.74 -2.81
CA LEU A 58 -6.95 -0.29 -2.86
C LEU A 58 -8.25 0.08 -3.58
N THR A 59 -8.88 1.17 -3.13
CA THR A 59 -10.06 1.76 -3.79
C THR A 59 -9.78 3.21 -4.14
N LYS A 60 -10.13 3.64 -5.34
CA LYS A 60 -10.02 5.03 -5.81
C LYS A 60 -11.20 5.40 -6.73
N PHE A 61 -11.38 6.69 -7.00
CA PHE A 61 -12.23 7.10 -8.11
C PHE A 61 -11.56 6.81 -9.45
N VAL A 62 -12.34 6.61 -10.50
CA VAL A 62 -11.81 6.60 -11.87
C VAL A 62 -11.21 7.97 -12.18
N ASP A 63 -10.00 7.99 -12.72
CA ASP A 63 -9.22 9.20 -13.02
C ASP A 63 -8.32 8.99 -14.27
N LEU A 64 -7.46 9.96 -14.59
CA LEU A 64 -6.51 9.87 -15.70
C LEU A 64 -5.51 8.71 -15.60
N ALA A 65 -5.26 8.14 -14.42
CA ALA A 65 -4.38 6.97 -14.27
C ALA A 65 -5.07 5.67 -14.71
N THR A 66 -6.41 5.62 -14.66
CA THR A 66 -7.20 4.40 -14.93
C THR A 66 -6.80 3.66 -16.22
N PRO A 67 -6.66 4.30 -17.40
CA PRO A 67 -6.27 3.59 -18.63
C PRO A 67 -4.88 2.95 -18.53
N VAL A 68 -3.93 3.64 -17.92
CA VAL A 68 -2.55 3.14 -17.73
C VAL A 68 -2.53 2.00 -16.73
N LEU A 69 -3.30 2.08 -15.64
CA LEU A 69 -3.45 0.98 -14.67
C LEU A 69 -4.01 -0.28 -15.35
N ASN A 70 -5.01 -0.13 -16.21
CA ASN A 70 -5.55 -1.25 -17.01
C ASN A 70 -4.48 -1.83 -17.96
N GLU A 71 -3.71 -0.99 -18.66
CA GLU A 71 -2.61 -1.44 -19.52
C GLU A 71 -1.58 -2.27 -18.74
N TYR A 72 -1.15 -1.79 -17.55
CA TYR A 72 -0.20 -2.51 -16.70
C TYR A 72 -0.76 -3.85 -16.22
N CYS A 73 -2.05 -3.90 -15.86
CA CYS A 73 -2.73 -5.14 -15.50
C CYS A 73 -2.79 -6.13 -16.67
N CYS A 74 -3.23 -5.69 -17.86
CA CYS A 74 -3.35 -6.55 -19.04
C CYS A 74 -2.00 -7.08 -19.54
N SER A 75 -0.95 -6.27 -19.45
CA SER A 75 0.39 -6.63 -19.92
C SER A 75 1.23 -7.37 -18.89
N GLY A 76 0.78 -7.46 -17.63
CA GLY A 76 1.59 -7.96 -16.52
C GLY A 76 2.87 -7.14 -16.33
N ARG A 77 2.83 -5.83 -16.66
CA ARG A 77 4.01 -4.97 -16.65
C ARG A 77 4.43 -4.66 -15.22
N LEU A 78 5.73 -4.76 -14.99
CA LEU A 78 6.31 -4.52 -13.68
C LEU A 78 6.26 -3.04 -13.28
N ILE A 79 5.81 -2.80 -12.05
CA ILE A 79 5.98 -1.55 -11.31
C ILE A 79 7.14 -1.78 -10.33
N ARG A 80 8.30 -1.15 -10.57
CA ARG A 80 9.50 -1.40 -9.75
C ARG A 80 9.27 -1.04 -8.29
N THR A 81 8.65 0.11 -8.04
CA THR A 81 8.27 0.56 -6.71
C THR A 81 6.87 1.16 -6.70
N ALA A 82 6.07 0.74 -5.72
CA ALA A 82 4.79 1.34 -5.38
C ALA A 82 4.83 1.79 -3.91
N VAL A 83 4.49 3.04 -3.65
CA VAL A 83 4.54 3.63 -2.29
C VAL A 83 3.15 4.11 -1.91
N LEU A 84 2.56 3.47 -0.90
CA LEU A 84 1.31 3.92 -0.29
C LEU A 84 1.62 4.72 0.98
N THR A 85 1.22 5.98 1.01
CA THR A 85 1.45 6.88 2.14
C THR A 85 0.13 7.27 2.78
N LEU A 86 -0.02 6.93 4.05
CA LEU A 86 -1.18 7.33 4.84
C LEU A 86 -0.83 8.59 5.60
N CYS A 87 -1.64 9.63 5.44
CA CYS A 87 -1.33 10.95 5.96
C CYS A 87 -2.24 11.35 7.12
N ARG A 88 -1.69 12.22 7.97
CA ARG A 88 -2.42 13.06 8.92
C ARG A 88 -2.20 14.52 8.52
N ASN A 89 -3.21 15.34 8.74
CA ASN A 89 -3.15 16.77 8.57
C ASN A 89 -2.53 17.39 9.83
N ASP A 90 -1.41 18.08 9.65
CA ASP A 90 -0.70 18.82 10.69
C ASP A 90 -0.58 20.28 10.25
N GLY A 91 -1.45 21.14 10.78
CA GLY A 91 -1.45 22.57 10.48
C GLY A 91 -1.67 22.90 9.00
N GLY A 92 -2.45 22.10 8.28
CA GLY A 92 -2.72 22.27 6.85
C GLY A 92 -1.73 21.55 5.93
N LYS A 93 -0.70 20.88 6.49
CA LYS A 93 0.25 20.07 5.73
C LYS A 93 0.00 18.59 5.94
N MET A 94 0.05 17.82 4.86
CA MET A 94 -0.04 16.37 4.96
C MET A 94 1.30 15.79 5.43
N ARG A 95 1.28 15.08 6.55
CA ARG A 95 2.43 14.37 7.13
C ARG A 95 2.19 12.87 7.11
N SER A 96 3.21 12.11 6.71
CA SER A 96 3.14 10.66 6.69
C SER A 96 3.01 10.09 8.11
N LEU A 97 1.96 9.31 8.34
CA LEU A 97 1.82 8.45 9.51
C LEU A 97 2.57 7.14 9.29
N ILE A 98 2.20 6.43 8.23
CA ILE A 98 2.79 5.15 7.85
C ILE A 98 2.95 5.11 6.32
N VAL A 99 4.08 4.55 5.90
CA VAL A 99 4.45 4.36 4.49
C VAL A 99 4.63 2.87 4.25
N TYR A 100 3.97 2.36 3.22
CA TYR A 100 4.17 1.01 2.71
C TYR A 100 4.91 1.10 1.38
N THR A 101 6.12 0.55 1.31
CA THR A 101 6.89 0.49 0.07
C THR A 101 6.87 -0.93 -0.46
N LEU A 102 6.21 -1.14 -1.60
CA LEU A 102 6.10 -2.41 -2.29
C LEU A 102 7.11 -2.41 -3.43
N THR A 103 7.96 -3.43 -3.46
CA THR A 103 8.98 -3.59 -4.51
C THR A 103 8.60 -4.73 -5.43
N ASN A 104 8.92 -4.56 -6.72
CA ASN A 104 8.65 -5.53 -7.77
C ASN A 104 7.15 -5.86 -7.80
N ALA A 105 6.33 -4.81 -7.89
CA ALA A 105 4.89 -4.87 -7.80
C ALA A 105 4.22 -5.11 -9.17
N LEU A 106 3.07 -5.78 -9.14
CA LEU A 106 2.19 -6.03 -10.27
C LEU A 106 0.75 -5.69 -9.88
N ILE A 107 -0.02 -5.20 -10.84
CA ILE A 107 -1.48 -5.09 -10.68
C ILE A 107 -2.06 -6.47 -10.96
N SER A 108 -2.52 -7.16 -9.92
CA SER A 108 -3.07 -8.52 -10.02
C SER A 108 -4.53 -8.52 -10.47
N GLN A 109 -5.27 -7.47 -10.14
CA GLN A 109 -6.63 -7.25 -10.60
C GLN A 109 -6.98 -5.76 -10.60
N LEU A 110 -7.91 -5.38 -11.47
CA LEU A 110 -8.59 -4.09 -11.45
C LEU A 110 -10.06 -4.31 -11.83
N SER A 111 -10.97 -3.70 -11.06
CA SER A 111 -12.41 -3.78 -11.27
C SER A 111 -13.05 -2.42 -11.08
N VAL A 112 -13.88 -2.00 -12.04
CA VAL A 112 -14.60 -0.72 -12.02
C VAL A 112 -16.08 -0.94 -11.80
N SER A 113 -16.68 -0.12 -10.96
CA SER A 113 -18.11 -0.13 -10.68
C SER A 113 -18.66 1.29 -10.61
N GLY A 114 -19.93 1.47 -10.98
CA GLY A 114 -20.59 2.77 -10.97
C GLY A 114 -22.08 2.65 -11.20
N GLY A 115 -22.81 3.71 -10.88
CA GLY A 115 -24.25 3.83 -11.07
C GLY A 115 -24.66 5.26 -11.35
N ALA A 116 -25.93 5.46 -11.72
CA ALA A 116 -26.45 6.79 -12.02
C ALA A 116 -26.32 7.72 -10.79
N GLY A 117 -25.81 8.93 -11.00
CA GLY A 117 -25.71 9.98 -9.97
C GLY A 117 -24.47 9.93 -9.06
N GLY A 118 -23.55 8.98 -9.25
CA GLY A 118 -22.29 8.89 -8.50
C GLY A 118 -21.05 8.95 -9.39
N LYS A 119 -19.89 9.29 -8.79
CA LYS A 119 -18.59 9.13 -9.46
C LYS A 119 -18.23 7.63 -9.52
N PRO A 120 -17.80 7.09 -10.68
CA PRO A 120 -17.35 5.71 -10.77
C PRO A 120 -16.15 5.44 -9.84
N VAL A 121 -16.15 4.26 -9.24
CA VAL A 121 -15.12 3.80 -8.30
C VAL A 121 -14.46 2.56 -8.87
N GLU A 122 -13.15 2.48 -8.72
CA GLU A 122 -12.39 1.29 -9.08
C GLU A 122 -11.64 0.73 -7.88
N THR A 123 -11.55 -0.59 -7.85
CA THR A 123 -10.80 -1.37 -6.87
C THR A 123 -9.66 -2.07 -7.59
N MET A 124 -8.47 -2.07 -6.99
CA MET A 124 -7.30 -2.73 -7.55
C MET A 124 -6.51 -3.44 -6.46
N SER A 125 -5.79 -4.50 -6.83
CA SER A 125 -4.90 -5.22 -5.94
C SER A 125 -3.48 -5.18 -6.48
N LEU A 126 -2.52 -4.88 -5.60
CA LEU A 126 -1.09 -4.89 -5.89
C LEU A 126 -0.45 -6.12 -5.25
N ASN A 127 0.07 -7.01 -6.09
CA ASN A 127 0.97 -8.08 -5.70
C ASN A 127 2.41 -7.57 -5.71
N PHE A 128 3.29 -8.12 -4.88
CA PHE A 128 4.68 -7.67 -4.75
C PHE A 128 5.56 -8.77 -4.17
N THR A 129 6.88 -8.63 -4.30
CA THR A 129 7.83 -9.63 -3.75
C THR A 129 8.64 -9.12 -2.56
N LYS A 130 8.55 -7.83 -2.22
CA LYS A 130 9.14 -7.26 -1.01
C LYS A 130 8.28 -6.09 -0.52
N ILE A 131 8.14 -5.99 0.80
CA ILE A 131 7.39 -4.91 1.46
C ILE A 131 8.22 -4.32 2.60
N GLU A 132 8.12 -3.00 2.73
CA GLU A 132 8.62 -2.24 3.86
C GLU A 132 7.45 -1.54 4.55
N TRP A 133 7.42 -1.63 5.88
CA TRP A 133 6.51 -0.91 6.75
C TRP A 133 7.31 0.12 7.54
N GLN A 134 7.10 1.41 7.23
CA GLN A 134 7.73 2.51 7.96
C GLN A 134 6.67 3.34 8.66
N ILE A 135 6.68 3.36 9.99
CA ILE A 135 5.81 4.21 10.80
C ILE A 135 6.61 5.35 11.43
N THR A 136 6.02 6.53 11.45
CA THR A 136 6.58 7.70 12.12
C THR A 136 5.76 8.00 13.37
N ALA A 137 6.42 8.07 14.52
CA ALA A 137 5.77 8.42 15.78
C ALA A 137 5.32 9.89 15.76
N GLU A 138 4.15 10.16 16.36
CA GLU A 138 3.74 11.53 16.60
C GLU A 138 4.70 12.19 17.59
N LYS A 139 5.13 13.41 17.27
CA LYS A 139 5.86 14.23 18.22
C LYS A 139 4.90 14.66 19.33
N SER A 140 5.25 14.34 20.57
CA SER A 140 4.84 15.16 21.71
C SER A 140 5.77 16.39 21.80
N ASP A 141 5.29 17.46 22.43
CA ASP A 141 6.00 18.73 22.50
C ASP A 141 7.41 18.54 23.11
N GLY A 142 8.45 18.94 22.37
CA GLY A 142 9.86 18.76 22.73
C GLY A 142 10.50 17.40 22.42
N ALA A 143 9.77 16.41 21.91
CA ALA A 143 10.33 15.09 21.57
C ALA A 143 11.00 15.07 20.18
N GLN A 144 12.03 14.21 20.00
CA GLN A 144 12.57 13.92 18.67
C GLN A 144 11.59 13.04 17.88
N GLN A 145 11.55 13.24 16.55
CA GLN A 145 10.74 12.42 15.66
C GLN A 145 11.41 11.05 15.50
N GLU A 146 10.75 9.99 15.95
CA GLU A 146 11.21 8.61 15.82
C GLU A 146 10.48 7.93 14.65
N SER A 147 11.24 7.26 13.79
CA SER A 147 10.68 6.39 12.74
C SER A 147 11.14 4.95 12.98
N ARG A 148 10.23 3.99 12.80
CA ARG A 148 10.55 2.56 12.84
C ARG A 148 10.24 1.93 11.50
N THR A 149 11.17 1.11 11.03
CA THR A 149 11.09 0.42 9.75
C THR A 149 11.31 -1.07 9.94
N SER A 150 10.46 -1.87 9.29
CA SER A 150 10.63 -3.32 9.15
C SER A 150 10.45 -3.70 7.69
N VAL A 151 11.24 -4.65 7.22
CA VAL A 151 11.24 -5.08 5.82
C VAL A 151 11.07 -6.59 5.76
N TRP A 152 10.22 -7.08 4.87
CA TRP A 152 10.10 -8.50 4.54
C TRP A 152 10.33 -8.73 3.04
N ASP A 153 11.23 -9.65 2.73
CA ASP A 153 11.46 -10.14 1.38
C ASP A 153 10.69 -11.46 1.22
N LEU A 154 9.60 -11.43 0.43
CA LEU A 154 8.73 -12.59 0.20
C LEU A 154 9.38 -13.58 -0.76
N ALA A 155 10.26 -13.12 -1.66
CA ALA A 155 10.97 -13.99 -2.59
C ALA A 155 12.03 -14.85 -1.89
N MET A 156 12.61 -14.33 -0.80
CA MET A 156 13.58 -15.05 0.03
C MET A 156 13.00 -15.61 1.33
N ASP A 157 11.77 -15.22 1.68
CA ASP A 157 11.10 -15.48 2.95
C ASP A 157 11.96 -15.17 4.18
N GLN A 158 12.43 -13.92 4.26
CA GLN A 158 13.26 -13.45 5.36
C GLN A 158 13.11 -11.94 5.58
N ILE A 159 13.66 -11.47 6.71
CA ILE A 159 13.81 -10.03 6.95
C ILE A 159 14.70 -9.45 5.84
N GLY A 160 14.17 -8.47 5.12
CA GLY A 160 14.92 -7.76 4.09
C GLY A 160 15.92 -6.79 4.71
N LYS A 161 16.98 -6.47 3.96
CA LYS A 161 17.81 -5.30 4.23
C LYS A 161 17.13 -4.02 3.76
#